data_AF-A0A1V9ZPD2-F1
#
_entry.id   AF-A0A1V9ZPD2-F1
#
_cell.length_a   1.000
_cell.length_b   1.000
_cell.length_c   1.000
_cell.angle_alpha   90.00
_cell.angle_beta   90.00
_cell.angle_gamma   90.00
#
_symmetry.space_group_name_H-M   'P 1'
#
loop_
_entity.id
_entity.type
_entity.pdbx_description
1 polymer ?
#
loop_
_entity_poly.entity_id
_entity_poly.type
_entity_poly.pdbx_seq_one_letter_code
_entity_poly.pdbx_strand_id
1 'polypeptide(L)'
;MSCCPSTPERTVREFPPFVPSDVLDAIERRRFVFVFLWFVLVVAPIVAAMYTAPGEYVQVPDRSTLFSSPLAWGTLVVVAIFVKFLVRYTISWPEARRIGPNYWKEMYGTMERHNTIGHYVRLVEYQFDRFDVGTPLEDMQSYYWTRWSIWFVTTSLVMMFLVWYNQITFSAQTAYLVAVVVLSLFTAALQFIYVQLPFYVELLRSPELAMNGGLDDERIPFATVL
;
A
#
# COMPACT_ATOMS: atom_id res chain seq x y z
N MET A 1 14.86 20.03 29.84
CA MET A 1 15.37 18.80 29.21
C MET A 1 14.21 17.85 29.03
N SER A 2 13.63 17.82 27.83
CA SER A 2 12.59 16.88 27.42
C SER A 2 13.24 15.88 26.46
N CYS A 3 13.63 14.72 26.98
CA CYS A 3 14.21 13.60 26.22
C CYS A 3 13.13 12.71 25.61
N CYS A 4 12.17 13.28 24.90
CA CYS A 4 11.29 12.48 24.03
C CYS A 4 11.79 12.66 22.59
N PRO A 5 12.15 11.56 21.89
CA PRO A 5 12.50 11.67 20.48
C PRO A 5 11.29 12.26 19.75
N SER A 6 11.53 13.28 18.93
CA SER A 6 10.54 13.78 17.97
C SER A 6 9.99 12.57 17.23
N THR A 7 8.69 12.25 17.42
CA THR A 7 8.06 11.20 16.63
C THR A 7 8.33 11.56 15.16
N PRO A 8 9.01 10.70 14.40
CA PRO A 8 9.42 11.07 13.06
C PRO A 8 8.16 11.37 12.25
N GLU A 9 8.19 12.45 11.47
CA GLU A 9 7.09 12.88 10.59
C GLU A 9 6.50 11.70 9.79
N ARG A 10 7.36 10.74 9.46
CA ARG A 10 7.01 9.45 8.85
C ARG A 10 5.90 8.68 9.58
N THR A 11 5.94 8.56 10.91
CA THR A 11 4.93 7.80 11.68
C THR A 11 3.56 8.50 11.60
N VAL A 12 3.56 9.84 11.59
CA VAL A 12 2.35 10.66 11.47
C VAL A 12 1.77 10.56 10.07
N ARG A 13 2.62 10.53 9.04
CA ARG A 13 2.23 10.29 7.65
C ARG A 13 1.67 8.88 7.43
N GLU A 14 2.17 7.90 8.18
CA GLU A 14 1.70 6.52 8.10
C GLU A 14 0.41 6.27 8.92
N PHE A 15 0.16 7.08 9.94
CA PHE A 15 -0.96 6.97 10.88
C PHE A 15 -1.45 8.37 11.31
N PRO A 16 -2.29 9.04 10.51
CA PRO A 16 -2.71 10.41 10.82
C PRO A 16 -3.55 10.44 12.10
N PRO A 17 -3.13 11.21 13.11
CA PRO A 17 -3.77 11.22 14.44
C PRO A 17 -5.12 11.96 14.47
N PHE A 18 -5.47 12.66 13.39
CA PHE A 18 -6.72 13.40 13.22
C PHE A 18 -7.79 12.60 12.45
N VAL A 19 -7.48 11.36 12.04
CA VAL A 19 -8.47 10.39 11.54
C VAL A 19 -8.99 9.57 12.72
N PRO A 20 -10.29 9.27 12.81
CA PRO A 20 -10.85 8.47 13.90
C PRO A 20 -10.14 7.11 14.04
N SER A 21 -9.82 6.73 15.28
CA SER A 21 -9.00 5.54 15.56
C SER A 21 -9.68 4.23 15.17
N ASP A 22 -11.00 4.18 15.23
CA ASP A 22 -11.84 3.06 14.80
C ASP A 22 -11.78 2.85 13.28
N VAL A 23 -11.77 3.94 12.51
CA VAL A 23 -11.61 3.90 11.06
C VAL A 23 -10.22 3.38 10.70
N LEU A 24 -9.16 3.90 11.33
CA LEU A 24 -7.80 3.42 11.13
C LEU A 24 -7.62 1.95 11.55
N ASP A 25 -8.23 1.52 12.66
CA ASP A 25 -8.25 0.12 13.10
C ASP A 25 -8.88 -0.79 12.04
N ALA A 26 -10.02 -0.39 11.47
CA ALA A 26 -10.68 -1.16 10.42
C ALA A 26 -9.83 -1.24 9.15
N ILE A 27 -9.21 -0.14 8.73
CA ILE A 27 -8.34 -0.04 7.55
C ILE A 27 -7.10 -0.92 7.73
N GLU A 28 -6.40 -0.85 8.86
CA GLU A 28 -5.19 -1.65 9.12
C GLU A 28 -5.52 -3.14 9.23
N ARG A 29 -6.66 -3.52 9.81
CA ARG A 29 -7.13 -4.93 9.80
C ARG A 29 -7.36 -5.44 8.37
N ARG A 30 -8.03 -4.67 7.51
CA ARG A 30 -8.25 -5.05 6.10
C ARG A 30 -6.92 -5.17 5.35
N ARG A 31 -6.01 -4.22 5.56
CA ARG A 31 -4.66 -4.25 4.97
C ARG A 31 -3.92 -5.52 5.38
N PHE A 32 -3.99 -5.91 6.65
CA PHE A 32 -3.34 -7.14 7.14
C PHE A 32 -3.91 -8.37 6.44
N VAL A 33 -5.23 -8.48 6.32
CA VAL A 33 -5.88 -9.60 5.63
C VAL A 33 -5.42 -9.72 4.19
N PHE A 34 -5.38 -8.62 3.42
CA PHE A 34 -4.90 -8.68 2.04
C PHE A 34 -3.43 -9.08 1.93
N VAL A 35 -2.56 -8.52 2.76
CA VAL A 35 -1.13 -8.87 2.78
C VAL A 35 -0.91 -10.33 3.19
N PHE A 36 -1.66 -10.81 4.18
CA PHE A 36 -1.59 -12.19 4.65
C PHE A 36 -2.07 -13.18 3.59
N LEU A 37 -3.21 -12.93 2.96
CA LEU A 37 -3.72 -13.78 1.89
C LEU A 37 -2.76 -13.81 0.69
N TRP A 38 -2.21 -12.66 0.31
CA TRP A 38 -1.20 -12.59 -0.74
C TRP A 38 0.06 -13.40 -0.40
N PHE A 39 0.56 -13.28 0.83
CA PHE A 39 1.68 -14.08 1.32
C PHE A 39 1.38 -15.58 1.22
N VAL A 40 0.22 -16.03 1.71
CA VAL A 40 -0.17 -17.44 1.66
C VAL A 40 -0.28 -17.95 0.22
N LEU A 41 -0.93 -17.19 -0.67
CA LEU A 41 -1.12 -17.58 -2.06
C LEU A 41 0.18 -17.68 -2.86
N VAL A 42 1.19 -16.89 -2.51
CA VAL A 42 2.51 -16.93 -3.17
C VAL A 42 3.42 -17.98 -2.54
N VAL A 43 3.50 -18.02 -1.21
CA VAL A 43 4.51 -18.84 -0.50
C VAL A 43 4.05 -20.29 -0.33
N ALA A 44 2.77 -20.55 -0.05
CA ALA A 44 2.30 -21.91 0.22
C ALA A 44 2.51 -22.88 -0.96
N PRO A 45 2.28 -22.49 -2.24
CA PRO A 45 2.57 -23.38 -3.37
C PRO A 45 4.05 -23.75 -3.50
N ILE A 46 4.97 -22.81 -3.21
CA ILE A 46 6.41 -23.08 -3.23
C ILE A 46 6.80 -24.04 -2.12
N VAL A 47 6.32 -23.79 -0.90
CA VAL A 47 6.55 -24.69 0.23
C VAL A 47 6.01 -26.09 -0.07
N ALA A 48 4.79 -26.19 -0.61
CA ALA A 48 4.20 -27.48 -1.01
C ALA A 48 5.05 -28.19 -2.07
N ALA A 49 5.47 -27.48 -3.13
CA ALA A 49 6.31 -28.04 -4.19
C ALA A 49 7.68 -28.52 -3.67
N MET A 50 8.25 -27.83 -2.67
CA MET A 50 9.48 -28.27 -2.01
C MET A 50 9.32 -29.61 -1.28
N TYR A 51 8.13 -29.91 -0.75
CA TYR A 51 7.88 -31.14 0.00
C TYR A 51 7.38 -32.32 -0.86
N THR A 52 6.63 -32.06 -1.94
CA THR A 52 5.97 -33.13 -2.71
C THR A 52 6.80 -33.68 -3.86
N ALA A 53 7.68 -32.87 -4.47
CA ALA A 53 8.49 -33.28 -5.61
C ALA A 53 9.88 -32.62 -5.58
N PRO A 54 10.72 -32.97 -4.58
CA PRO A 54 12.04 -32.37 -4.41
C PRO A 54 12.90 -32.66 -5.65
N GLY A 55 13.28 -31.62 -6.39
CA GLY A 55 14.17 -31.70 -7.55
C GLY A 55 13.49 -31.75 -8.92
N GLU A 56 12.17 -31.94 -9.03
CA GLU A 56 11.47 -31.98 -10.33
C GLU A 56 10.98 -30.60 -10.80
N TYR A 57 10.55 -29.73 -9.88
CA TYR A 57 9.85 -28.50 -10.26
C TYR A 57 10.67 -27.22 -10.16
N VAL A 58 11.78 -27.24 -9.43
CA VAL A 58 12.61 -26.06 -9.25
C VAL A 58 14.03 -26.57 -9.05
N GLN A 59 15.01 -25.83 -9.58
CA GLN A 59 16.25 -25.61 -8.86
C GLN A 59 15.88 -25.00 -7.50
N VAL A 60 15.26 -25.82 -6.63
CA VAL A 60 14.98 -25.49 -5.24
C VAL A 60 16.36 -25.27 -4.70
N PRO A 61 16.62 -24.09 -4.15
CA PRO A 61 17.96 -23.78 -3.81
C PRO A 61 18.42 -24.69 -2.68
N ASP A 62 19.42 -25.51 -3.00
CA ASP A 62 20.31 -25.99 -1.97
C ASP A 62 21.09 -24.78 -1.44
N ARG A 63 21.81 -24.90 -0.32
CA ARG A 63 22.59 -23.76 0.24
C ARG A 63 23.52 -23.09 -0.80
N SER A 64 23.87 -23.79 -1.88
CA SER A 64 24.70 -23.34 -3.00
C SER A 64 23.96 -22.68 -4.17
N THR A 65 22.63 -22.81 -4.31
CA THR A 65 21.84 -22.33 -5.48
C THR A 65 20.73 -21.34 -5.13
N LEU A 66 20.68 -20.86 -3.87
CA LEU A 66 19.70 -19.86 -3.36
C LEU A 66 19.63 -18.58 -4.15
N PHE A 67 20.74 -18.19 -4.77
CA PHE A 67 20.84 -16.95 -5.51
C PHE A 67 20.63 -17.11 -7.02
N SER A 68 20.53 -18.34 -7.54
CA SER A 68 20.38 -18.59 -8.99
C SER A 68 18.94 -18.84 -9.43
N SER A 69 18.00 -19.09 -8.51
CA SER A 69 16.60 -19.40 -8.82
C SER A 69 15.70 -18.14 -8.77
N PRO A 70 15.09 -17.72 -9.89
CA PRO A 70 14.14 -16.60 -9.90
C PRO A 70 12.93 -16.82 -8.98
N LEU A 71 12.54 -18.09 -8.78
CA LEU A 71 11.44 -18.47 -7.89
C LEU A 71 11.78 -18.22 -6.41
N ALA A 72 13.02 -18.52 -6.02
CA ALA A 72 13.50 -18.25 -4.67
C ALA A 72 13.53 -16.75 -4.40
N TRP A 73 14.05 -15.94 -5.32
CA TRP A 73 14.07 -14.49 -5.21
C TRP A 73 12.66 -13.88 -5.12
N GLY A 74 11.73 -14.27 -5.99
CA GLY A 74 10.35 -13.79 -5.94
C GLY A 74 9.68 -14.10 -4.61
N THR A 75 9.88 -15.32 -4.09
CA THR A 75 9.32 -15.76 -2.80
C THR A 75 9.96 -15.00 -1.63
N LEU A 76 11.28 -14.81 -1.64
CA LEU A 76 12.01 -14.03 -0.62
C LEU A 76 11.57 -12.57 -0.59
N VAL A 77 11.30 -11.96 -1.74
CA VAL A 77 10.76 -10.59 -1.82
C VAL A 77 9.39 -10.53 -1.14
N VAL A 78 8.50 -11.48 -1.41
CA VAL A 78 7.18 -11.54 -0.76
C VAL A 78 7.32 -11.75 0.75
N VAL A 79 8.22 -12.63 1.20
CA VAL A 79 8.51 -12.84 2.62
C VAL A 79 9.05 -11.55 3.26
N ALA A 80 9.99 -10.85 2.64
CA ALA A 80 10.55 -9.61 3.16
C ALA A 80 9.49 -8.50 3.28
N ILE A 81 8.62 -8.38 2.28
CA ILE A 81 7.47 -7.46 2.32
C ILE A 81 6.53 -7.85 3.47
N PHE A 82 6.22 -9.14 3.62
CA PHE A 82 5.38 -9.62 4.71
C PHE A 82 5.99 -9.32 6.10
N VAL A 83 7.30 -9.52 6.28
CA VAL A 83 8.01 -9.17 7.52
C VAL A 83 7.92 -7.67 7.81
N LYS A 84 8.09 -6.81 6.80
CA LYS A 84 7.88 -5.36 6.96
C LYS A 84 6.46 -5.05 7.45
N PHE A 85 5.46 -5.74 6.93
CA PHE A 85 4.09 -5.58 7.38
C PHE A 85 3.87 -6.13 8.80
N LEU A 86 4.47 -7.27 9.16
CA LEU A 86 4.43 -7.78 10.53
C LEU A 86 5.01 -6.76 11.53
N VAL A 87 6.15 -6.16 11.21
CA VAL A 87 6.74 -5.07 12.02
C VAL A 87 5.76 -3.91 12.16
N ARG A 88 5.10 -3.51 11.07
CA ARG A 88 4.07 -2.46 11.11
C ARG A 88 2.95 -2.81 12.09
N TYR A 89 2.39 -4.02 12.03
CA TYR A 89 1.23 -4.39 12.87
C TYR A 89 1.57 -4.69 14.33
N THR A 90 2.78 -5.18 14.59
CA THR A 90 3.20 -5.59 15.94
C THR A 90 3.87 -4.46 16.72
N ILE A 91 4.54 -3.53 16.03
CA ILE A 91 5.34 -2.48 16.67
C ILE A 91 4.78 -1.11 16.31
N SER A 92 4.84 -0.73 15.02
CA SER A 92 4.57 0.66 14.61
C SER A 92 3.12 1.08 14.84
N TRP A 93 2.16 0.18 14.58
CA TRP A 93 0.74 0.47 14.71
C TRP A 93 0.29 0.68 16.16
N PRO A 94 0.57 -0.26 17.10
CA PRO A 94 0.28 -0.05 18.51
C PRO A 94 0.94 1.20 19.09
N GLU A 95 2.19 1.47 18.69
CA GLU A 95 2.92 2.64 19.15
C GLU A 95 2.26 3.93 18.64
N ALA A 96 1.97 4.01 17.34
CA ALA A 96 1.31 5.17 16.73
C ALA A 96 -0.06 5.46 17.36
N ARG A 97 -0.86 4.43 17.68
CA ARG A 97 -2.12 4.61 18.42
C ARG A 97 -1.92 5.22 19.80
N ARG A 98 -0.84 4.84 20.50
CA ARG A 98 -0.56 5.31 21.85
C ARG A 98 -0.05 6.75 21.88
N ILE A 99 0.85 7.10 20.96
CA ILE A 99 1.57 8.38 21.00
C ILE A 99 0.98 9.43 20.05
N GLY A 100 0.30 9.02 18.99
CA GLY A 100 -0.17 9.88 17.90
C GLY A 100 -1.01 11.08 18.37
N PRO A 101 -2.08 10.87 19.17
CA PRO A 101 -2.91 11.98 19.62
C PRO A 101 -2.18 13.02 20.48
N ASN A 102 -1.26 12.58 21.34
CA ASN A 102 -0.49 13.48 22.20
C ASN A 102 0.54 14.27 21.37
N TYR A 103 1.26 13.56 20.51
CA TYR A 103 2.20 14.18 19.57
C TYR A 103 1.51 15.23 18.68
N TRP A 104 0.30 14.95 18.21
CA TRP A 104 -0.43 15.90 17.35
C TRP A 104 -0.82 17.20 18.06
N LYS A 105 -1.14 17.10 19.35
CA LYS A 105 -1.39 18.27 20.21
C LYS A 105 -0.11 19.08 20.44
N GLU A 106 1.00 18.40 20.70
CA GLU A 106 2.32 19.04 20.89
C GLU A 106 2.77 19.79 19.63
N MET A 107 2.44 19.27 18.45
CA MET A 107 2.79 19.88 17.16
C MET A 107 1.85 21.02 16.73
N TYR A 108 0.93 21.49 17.58
CA TYR A 108 0.05 22.60 17.23
C TYR A 108 0.84 23.88 16.94
N GLY A 109 0.59 24.51 15.78
CA GLY A 109 1.28 25.74 15.36
C GLY A 109 2.71 25.55 14.83
N THR A 110 3.18 24.30 14.69
CA THR A 110 4.51 23.99 14.14
C THR A 110 4.52 23.89 12.61
N MET A 111 5.69 24.06 11.99
CA MET A 111 5.87 23.90 10.54
C MET A 111 5.72 22.44 10.10
N GLU A 112 6.10 21.49 10.97
CA GLU A 112 5.97 20.06 10.76
C GLU A 112 4.50 19.63 10.61
N ARG A 113 3.63 20.19 11.45
CA ARG A 113 2.18 19.98 11.33
C ARG A 113 1.63 20.57 10.04
N HIS A 114 2.05 21.79 9.69
CA HIS A 114 1.64 22.43 8.43
C HIS A 114 2.06 21.61 7.20
N ASN A 115 3.31 21.14 7.16
CA ASN A 115 3.82 20.28 6.09
C ASN A 115 3.07 18.96 5.99
N THR A 116 2.73 18.36 7.13
CA THR A 116 1.96 17.11 7.18
C THR A 116 0.55 17.30 6.64
N ILE A 117 -0.15 18.37 7.05
CA ILE A 117 -1.47 18.72 6.53
C ILE A 117 -1.39 18.99 5.02
N GLY A 118 -0.43 19.81 4.57
CA GLY A 118 -0.24 20.09 3.14
C GLY A 118 0.15 18.87 2.30
N HIS A 119 0.76 17.84 2.90
CA HIS A 119 0.95 16.55 2.24
C HIS A 119 -0.38 15.84 2.00
N TYR A 120 -1.25 15.78 3.01
CA TYR A 120 -2.55 15.11 2.90
C TYR A 120 -3.54 15.88 2.02
N VAL A 121 -3.54 17.21 2.05
CA VAL A 121 -4.32 18.05 1.12
C VAL A 121 -3.99 17.68 -0.32
N ARG A 122 -2.70 17.75 -0.71
CA ARG A 122 -2.26 17.38 -2.07
C ARG A 122 -2.57 15.93 -2.43
N LEU A 123 -2.48 15.02 -1.45
CA LEU A 123 -2.80 13.61 -1.67
C LEU A 123 -4.27 13.40 -1.96
N VAL A 124 -5.15 14.09 -1.22
CA VAL A 124 -6.61 14.05 -1.41
C VAL A 124 -6.98 14.72 -2.73
N GLU A 125 -6.47 15.92 -3.01
CA GLU A 125 -6.68 16.63 -4.29
C GLU A 125 -6.29 15.75 -5.49
N TYR A 126 -5.09 15.17 -5.48
CA TYR A 126 -4.64 14.30 -6.57
C TYR A 126 -5.57 13.10 -6.83
N GLN A 127 -6.17 12.53 -5.78
CA GLN A 127 -7.04 11.36 -5.91
C GLN A 127 -8.51 11.73 -6.20
N PHE A 128 -8.94 12.93 -5.83
CA PHE A 128 -10.33 13.38 -5.92
C PHE A 128 -10.58 14.54 -6.88
N ASP A 129 -9.58 15.04 -7.61
CA ASP A 129 -9.70 16.11 -8.61
C ASP A 129 -10.86 15.89 -9.63
N ARG A 130 -11.24 14.64 -9.85
CA ARG A 130 -12.33 14.24 -10.77
C ARG A 130 -13.67 13.91 -10.10
N PHE A 131 -13.76 13.99 -8.79
CA PHE A 131 -14.97 13.62 -8.05
C PHE A 131 -15.51 14.83 -7.30
N ASP A 132 -16.81 15.08 -7.44
CA ASP A 132 -17.45 16.18 -6.72
C ASP A 132 -17.47 15.91 -5.21
N VAL A 133 -17.41 16.99 -4.43
CA VAL A 133 -17.54 16.94 -2.97
C VAL A 133 -18.89 16.29 -2.62
N GLY A 134 -18.84 15.09 -2.03
CA GLY A 134 -20.03 14.31 -1.67
C GLY A 134 -20.35 13.13 -2.58
N THR A 135 -19.53 12.88 -3.61
CA THR A 135 -19.62 11.63 -4.39
C THR A 135 -19.54 10.42 -3.44
N PRO A 136 -20.47 9.45 -3.54
CA PRO A 136 -20.47 8.30 -2.64
C PRO A 136 -19.25 7.42 -2.90
N LEU A 137 -18.75 6.78 -1.83
CA LEU A 137 -17.56 5.91 -1.89
C LEU A 137 -17.73 4.77 -2.92
N GLU A 138 -18.95 4.26 -3.09
CA GLU A 138 -19.26 3.17 -4.03
C GLU A 138 -19.01 3.56 -5.49
N ASP A 139 -19.38 4.79 -5.88
CA ASP A 139 -19.15 5.30 -7.24
C ASP A 139 -17.65 5.50 -7.50
N MET A 140 -16.92 6.01 -6.51
CA MET A 140 -15.47 6.12 -6.58
C MET A 140 -14.83 4.73 -6.70
N GLN A 141 -15.27 3.76 -5.91
CA GLN A 141 -14.79 2.38 -5.96
C GLN A 141 -15.06 1.76 -7.32
N SER A 142 -16.24 1.97 -7.90
CA SER A 142 -16.60 1.50 -9.24
C SER A 142 -15.65 2.06 -10.30
N TYR A 143 -15.40 3.39 -10.28
CA TYR A 143 -14.44 4.03 -11.19
C TYR A 143 -13.05 3.39 -11.09
N TYR A 144 -12.53 3.23 -9.87
CA TYR A 144 -11.19 2.69 -9.67
C TYR A 144 -11.12 1.20 -10.03
N TRP A 145 -12.19 0.44 -9.80
CA TRP A 145 -12.32 -0.94 -10.28
C TRP A 145 -12.20 -1.02 -11.80
N THR A 146 -12.91 -0.16 -12.54
CA THR A 146 -12.79 -0.11 -14.00
C THR A 146 -11.35 0.19 -14.41
N ARG A 147 -10.72 1.20 -13.81
CA ARG A 147 -9.34 1.59 -14.15
C ARG A 147 -8.34 0.47 -13.87
N TRP A 148 -8.42 -0.17 -12.70
CA TRP A 148 -7.57 -1.30 -12.35
C TRP A 148 -7.81 -2.51 -13.24
N SER A 149 -9.05 -2.76 -13.66
CA SER A 149 -9.39 -3.85 -14.59
C SER A 149 -8.74 -3.62 -15.95
N ILE A 150 -8.75 -2.38 -16.47
CA ILE A 150 -8.05 -2.04 -17.72
C ILE A 150 -6.55 -2.30 -17.56
N TRP A 151 -5.92 -1.78 -16.51
CA TRP A 151 -4.49 -2.00 -16.27
C TRP A 151 -4.13 -3.47 -16.14
N PHE A 152 -4.97 -4.25 -15.46
CA PHE A 152 -4.80 -5.68 -15.30
C PHE A 152 -4.86 -6.41 -16.64
N VAL A 153 -5.88 -6.12 -17.47
CA VAL A 153 -6.04 -6.72 -18.80
C VAL A 153 -4.88 -6.33 -19.70
N THR A 154 -4.52 -5.04 -19.78
CA THR A 154 -3.40 -4.56 -20.60
C THR A 154 -2.09 -5.21 -20.19
N THR A 155 -1.78 -5.25 -18.89
CA THR A 155 -0.54 -5.87 -18.39
C THR A 155 -0.49 -7.37 -18.67
N SER A 156 -1.62 -8.06 -18.50
CA SER A 156 -1.73 -9.50 -18.79
C SER A 156 -1.55 -9.79 -20.28
N LEU A 157 -2.15 -8.98 -21.16
CA LEU A 157 -1.98 -9.11 -22.61
C LEU A 157 -0.53 -8.85 -23.04
N VAL A 158 0.12 -7.83 -22.49
CA VAL A 158 1.54 -7.55 -22.75
C VAL A 158 2.42 -8.72 -22.29
N MET A 159 2.19 -9.25 -21.08
CA MET A 159 2.91 -10.43 -20.59
C MET A 159 2.72 -11.65 -21.50
N MET A 160 1.48 -11.95 -21.89
CA MET A 160 1.17 -13.06 -22.80
C MET A 160 1.81 -12.87 -24.18
N PHE A 161 1.78 -11.64 -24.71
CA PHE A 161 2.43 -11.30 -25.97
C PHE A 161 3.95 -11.47 -25.87
N LEU A 162 4.58 -11.03 -24.78
CA LEU A 162 6.02 -11.21 -24.57
C LEU A 162 6.41 -12.68 -24.47
N VAL A 163 5.62 -13.50 -23.78
CA VAL A 163 5.84 -14.96 -23.71
C VAL A 163 5.74 -15.59 -25.09
N TRP A 164 4.70 -15.24 -25.86
CA TRP A 164 4.50 -15.74 -27.22
C TRP A 164 5.60 -15.27 -28.19
N TYR A 165 5.92 -13.97 -28.20
CA TYR A 165 6.90 -13.36 -29.10
C TYR A 165 8.31 -13.94 -28.87
N ASN A 166 8.71 -14.11 -27.60
CA ASN A 166 10.02 -14.67 -27.26
C ASN A 166 10.04 -16.20 -27.29
N GLN A 167 8.94 -16.86 -27.71
CA GLN A 167 8.82 -18.32 -27.76
C GLN A 167 9.22 -18.98 -26.42
N ILE A 168 8.90 -18.34 -25.30
CA ILE A 168 9.25 -18.83 -23.96
C ILE A 168 8.45 -20.10 -23.72
N THR A 169 9.14 -21.22 -23.46
CA THR A 169 8.48 -22.46 -23.07
C THR A 169 7.70 -22.22 -21.78
N PHE A 170 6.41 -22.56 -21.80
CA PHE A 170 5.52 -22.38 -20.66
C PHE A 170 5.80 -23.45 -19.58
N SER A 171 6.94 -23.32 -18.93
CA SER A 171 7.34 -24.15 -17.81
C SER A 171 6.49 -23.81 -16.57
N ALA A 172 6.48 -24.71 -15.59
CA ALA A 172 5.85 -24.45 -14.28
C ALA A 172 6.42 -23.19 -13.60
N GLN A 173 7.70 -22.88 -13.83
CA GLN A 173 8.38 -21.71 -13.26
C GLN A 173 7.87 -20.41 -13.90
N THR A 174 7.74 -20.41 -15.23
CA THR A 174 7.18 -19.28 -15.99
C THR A 174 5.73 -19.03 -15.56
N ALA A 175 4.92 -20.09 -15.45
CA ALA A 175 3.53 -20.00 -14.99
C ALA A 175 3.43 -19.45 -13.55
N TYR A 176 4.29 -19.89 -12.64
CA TYR A 176 4.34 -19.35 -11.28
C TYR A 176 4.71 -17.87 -11.25
N LEU A 177 5.75 -17.44 -11.98
CA LEU A 177 6.16 -16.03 -11.99
C LEU A 177 5.04 -15.14 -12.52
N VAL A 178 4.34 -15.58 -13.58
CA VAL A 178 3.15 -14.89 -14.08
C VAL A 178 2.06 -14.84 -13.02
N ALA A 179 1.79 -15.94 -12.31
CA ALA A 179 0.82 -15.98 -11.23
C ALA A 179 1.18 -15.00 -10.09
N VAL A 180 2.44 -14.94 -9.67
CA VAL A 180 2.91 -13.99 -8.64
C VAL A 180 2.70 -12.54 -9.08
N VAL A 181 3.04 -12.20 -10.33
CA VAL A 181 2.81 -10.84 -10.87
C VAL A 181 1.33 -10.50 -10.87
N VAL A 182 0.50 -11.40 -11.40
CA VAL A 182 -0.97 -11.26 -11.48
C VAL A 182 -1.58 -11.08 -10.08
N LEU A 183 -1.22 -11.94 -9.12
CA LEU A 183 -1.69 -11.87 -7.74
C LEU A 183 -1.21 -10.59 -7.05
N SER A 184 0.00 -10.12 -7.34
CA SER A 184 0.54 -8.88 -6.76
C SER A 184 -0.19 -7.65 -7.29
N LEU A 185 -0.46 -7.58 -8.60
CA LEU A 185 -1.25 -6.50 -9.21
C LEU A 185 -2.68 -6.49 -8.66
N PHE A 186 -3.30 -7.66 -8.56
CA PHE A 186 -4.65 -7.79 -8.01
C PHE A 186 -4.70 -7.38 -6.53
N THR A 187 -3.73 -7.81 -5.72
CA THR A 187 -3.62 -7.41 -4.31
C THR A 187 -3.39 -5.91 -4.17
N ALA A 188 -2.56 -5.30 -5.03
CA ALA A 188 -2.35 -3.85 -5.05
C ALA A 188 -3.65 -3.09 -5.36
N ALA A 189 -4.44 -3.57 -6.33
CA ALA A 189 -5.74 -3.01 -6.66
C ALA A 189 -6.71 -3.08 -5.47
N LEU A 190 -6.81 -4.26 -4.83
CA LEU A 190 -7.66 -4.45 -3.64
C LEU A 190 -7.24 -3.54 -2.48
N GLN A 191 -5.93 -3.42 -2.22
CA GLN A 191 -5.44 -2.50 -1.20
C GLN A 191 -5.77 -1.05 -1.55
N PHE A 192 -5.64 -0.64 -2.80
CA PHE A 192 -6.02 0.70 -3.19
C PHE A 192 -7.52 0.95 -2.93
N ILE A 193 -8.39 0.08 -3.43
CA ILE A 193 -9.85 0.26 -3.43
C ILE A 193 -10.47 0.13 -2.03
N TYR A 194 -9.96 -0.78 -1.19
CA TYR A 194 -10.58 -1.12 0.09
C TYR A 194 -9.80 -0.65 1.32
N VAL A 195 -8.58 -0.14 1.14
CA VAL A 195 -7.74 0.38 2.23
C VAL A 195 -7.42 1.85 2.00
N GLN A 196 -6.81 2.20 0.85
CA GLN A 196 -6.37 3.58 0.60
C GLN A 196 -7.52 4.53 0.26
N LEU A 197 -8.45 4.13 -0.60
CA LEU A 197 -9.56 4.98 -1.02
C LEU A 197 -10.49 5.36 0.16
N PRO A 198 -10.94 4.42 1.03
CA PRO A 198 -11.74 4.78 2.20
C PRO A 198 -10.97 5.70 3.16
N PHE A 199 -9.66 5.48 3.30
CA PHE A 199 -8.79 6.36 4.08
C PHE A 199 -8.77 7.78 3.51
N TYR A 200 -8.63 7.95 2.20
CA TYR A 200 -8.64 9.27 1.56
C TYR A 200 -10.01 9.95 1.68
N VAL A 201 -11.12 9.20 1.60
CA VAL A 201 -12.46 9.76 1.85
C VAL A 201 -12.59 10.26 3.28
N GLU A 202 -12.05 9.54 4.27
CA GLU A 202 -12.08 10.00 5.66
C GLU A 202 -11.18 11.21 5.89
N LEU A 203 -10.04 11.29 5.20
CA LEU A 203 -9.21 12.49 5.19
C LEU A 203 -9.98 13.70 4.62
N LEU A 204 -10.67 13.54 3.49
CA LEU A 204 -11.49 14.62 2.90
C LEU A 204 -12.56 15.16 3.86
N ARG A 205 -13.11 14.29 4.72
CA ARG A 205 -14.12 14.66 5.73
C ARG A 205 -13.53 15.25 7.00
N SER A 206 -12.21 15.16 7.19
CA SER A 206 -11.58 15.61 8.42
C SER A 206 -11.63 17.14 8.53
N PRO A 207 -12.08 17.70 9.67
CA PRO A 207 -12.09 19.15 9.88
C PRO A 207 -10.68 19.75 9.89
N GLU A 208 -9.65 18.94 10.15
CA GLU A 208 -8.25 19.38 10.09
C GLU A 208 -7.76 19.65 8.66
N LEU A 209 -8.44 19.07 7.68
CA LEU A 209 -8.17 19.26 6.26
C LEU A 209 -9.15 20.23 5.62
N ALA A 210 -10.11 20.80 6.38
CA ALA A 210 -11.30 21.50 5.90
C ALA A 210 -11.05 22.34 4.63
N MET A 211 -11.30 21.71 3.48
CA MET A 211 -11.23 22.29 2.14
C MET A 211 -12.43 23.24 1.86
N ASN A 212 -13.38 23.36 2.80
CA ASN A 212 -14.64 24.09 2.64
C ASN A 212 -14.68 25.48 3.32
N GLY A 213 -13.53 26.08 3.62
CA GLY A 213 -13.49 27.42 4.17
C GLY A 213 -12.14 28.07 3.99
N GLY A 214 -12.01 28.90 2.94
CA GLY A 214 -11.04 30.00 2.87
C GLY A 214 -9.68 29.71 3.49
N LEU A 215 -9.02 28.63 3.09
CA LEU A 215 -7.56 28.66 3.06
C LEU A 215 -7.25 29.59 1.89
N ASP A 216 -7.26 30.89 2.18
CA ASP A 216 -6.65 31.91 1.33
C ASP A 216 -5.33 31.32 0.82
N ASP A 217 -5.16 31.36 -0.50
CA ASP A 217 -3.91 31.04 -1.21
C ASP A 217 -2.68 31.72 -0.57
N GLU A 218 -2.90 32.74 0.27
CA GLU A 218 -1.87 33.44 1.02
C GLU A 218 -1.24 32.64 2.19
N ARG A 219 -1.83 31.53 2.65
CA ARG A 219 -1.27 30.70 3.74
C ARG A 219 -0.55 29.43 3.31
N ILE A 220 -0.53 29.12 2.02
CA ILE A 220 0.35 28.10 1.47
C ILE A 220 1.52 28.85 0.80
N PRO A 221 2.70 28.98 1.46
CA PRO A 221 3.78 29.86 1.01
C PRO A 221 4.52 29.39 -0.25
N PHE A 222 3.88 28.61 -1.14
CA PHE A 222 4.50 28.08 -2.36
C PHE A 222 3.75 28.41 -3.65
N ALA A 223 2.63 29.15 -3.60
CA ALA A 223 1.90 29.57 -4.81
C ALA A 223 2.40 30.91 -5.41
N THR A 224 3.39 31.58 -4.81
CA THR A 224 3.90 32.90 -5.25
C THR A 224 5.21 32.89 -6.03
N VAL A 225 5.59 31.77 -6.66
CA VAL A 225 6.70 31.78 -7.63
C VAL A 225 6.34 30.96 -8.87
N LEU A 226 5.63 31.60 -9.79
CA LEU A 226 5.79 31.42 -11.24
C LEU A 226 5.89 32.81 -11.87
#